data_AF-A0A413DNF4-F1
#
_entry.id   AF-A0A413DNF4-F1
#
_cell.length_a   1.000
_cell.length_b   1.000
_cell.length_c   1.000
_cell.angle_alpha   90.00
_cell.angle_beta   90.00
_cell.angle_gamma   90.00
#
_symmetry.space_group_name_H-M   'P 1'
#
loop_
_entity.id
_entity.type
_entity.pdbx_description
1 polymer ?
#
loop_
_entity_poly.entity_id
_entity_poly.type
_entity_poly.pdbx_seq_one_letter_code
_entity_poly.pdbx_strand_id
1 'polypeptide(L)'
;MCKREMTLGEEIIGLSTRGIDTPTVERMYRKYIEMTADKELAIKEFINSLFGVPAKSDLKDAEVGDKTTIKLDGLGEFAATVHKVTDDKVMLIFDDYVAERPMNESDTNKGGFEYSDLNEWLHTEFVKAIPYSIRARLTDVTIPTVGEMFGWDDEWNRNYFEADNDKQLPLMKQRRNRVAYYNNECECGWLRNATKKEFSAACFAAVCSVGSTDCNDASVSRGVRPEIWLVK
;
A
#
# COMPACT_ATOMS: atom_id res chain seq x y z
N MET A 1 -23.75 -29.46 -28.53
CA MET A 1 -24.38 -28.34 -29.27
C MET A 1 -23.97 -27.04 -28.60
N CYS A 2 -23.07 -26.27 -29.21
CA CYS A 2 -22.69 -24.95 -28.71
C CYS A 2 -23.78 -23.96 -29.12
N LYS A 3 -24.49 -23.36 -28.17
CA LYS A 3 -25.46 -22.29 -28.47
C LYS A 3 -24.66 -21.02 -28.75
N ARG A 4 -24.79 -20.47 -29.95
CA ARG A 4 -24.23 -19.18 -30.31
C ARG A 4 -25.00 -18.10 -29.56
N GLU A 5 -24.29 -17.26 -28.82
CA GLU A 5 -24.88 -16.04 -28.25
C GLU A 5 -25.25 -15.09 -29.40
N MET A 6 -26.48 -14.58 -29.35
CA MET A 6 -26.93 -13.57 -30.30
C MET A 6 -26.35 -12.22 -29.90
N THR A 7 -25.98 -11.44 -30.90
CA THR A 7 -25.57 -10.05 -30.70
C THR A 7 -26.79 -9.19 -30.34
N LEU A 8 -26.55 -8.08 -29.65
CA LEU A 8 -27.60 -7.13 -29.26
C LEU A 8 -28.44 -6.66 -30.47
N GLY A 9 -27.79 -6.49 -31.64
CA GLY A 9 -28.48 -6.13 -32.89
C GLY A 9 -29.43 -7.22 -33.39
N GLU A 10 -29.04 -8.50 -33.26
CA GLU A 10 -29.89 -9.64 -33.64
C GLU A 10 -31.10 -9.79 -32.70
N GLU A 11 -30.94 -9.50 -31.41
CA GLU A 11 -32.05 -9.47 -30.43
C GLU A 11 -33.05 -8.35 -30.71
N ILE A 12 -32.56 -7.15 -31.03
CA ILE A 12 -33.41 -5.99 -31.36
C ILE A 12 -34.23 -6.27 -32.63
N ILE A 13 -33.60 -6.83 -33.68
CA ILE A 13 -34.29 -7.23 -34.90
C ILE A 13 -35.33 -8.31 -34.60
N GLY A 14 -34.98 -9.31 -33.79
CA GLY A 14 -35.90 -10.37 -33.36
C GLY A 14 -37.13 -9.84 -32.61
N LEU A 15 -36.96 -8.89 -31.70
CA LEU A 15 -38.07 -8.26 -30.97
C LEU A 15 -38.93 -7.36 -31.87
N SER A 16 -38.31 -6.69 -32.84
CA SER A 16 -39.03 -5.89 -33.85
C SER A 16 -39.93 -6.76 -34.73
N THR A 17 -39.45 -7.92 -35.17
CA THR A 17 -40.28 -8.90 -35.92
C THR A 17 -41.44 -9.48 -35.09
N ARG A 18 -41.38 -9.38 -33.76
CA ARG A 18 -42.44 -9.77 -32.82
C ARG A 18 -43.43 -8.64 -32.50
N GLY A 19 -43.33 -7.50 -33.20
CA GLY A 19 -44.27 -6.39 -33.11
C GLY A 19 -43.96 -5.37 -32.01
N ILE A 20 -42.76 -5.41 -31.41
CA ILE A 20 -42.30 -4.38 -30.47
C ILE A 20 -41.53 -3.33 -31.27
N ASP A 21 -41.92 -2.06 -31.20
CA ASP A 21 -41.22 -1.01 -31.93
C ASP A 21 -39.79 -0.81 -31.41
N THR A 22 -38.85 -0.54 -32.32
CA THR A 22 -37.43 -0.37 -32.00
C THR A 22 -37.18 0.69 -30.92
N PRO A 23 -37.83 1.87 -30.93
CA PRO A 23 -37.69 2.85 -29.85
C PRO A 23 -38.09 2.35 -28.46
N THR A 24 -39.08 1.46 -28.35
CA THR A 24 -39.45 0.83 -27.08
C THR A 24 -38.36 -0.13 -26.59
N VAL A 25 -37.78 -0.93 -27.47
CA VAL A 25 -36.66 -1.83 -27.12
C VAL A 25 -35.44 -1.04 -26.65
N GLU A 26 -35.06 0.03 -27.36
CA GLU A 26 -33.94 0.91 -26.98
C GLU A 26 -34.16 1.55 -25.60
N ARG A 27 -35.40 1.95 -25.29
CA ARG A 27 -35.75 2.54 -23.98
C ARG A 27 -35.62 1.51 -22.85
N MET A 28 -35.98 0.25 -23.10
CA MET A 28 -35.82 -0.83 -22.14
C MET A 28 -34.35 -1.15 -21.86
N TYR A 29 -33.51 -1.24 -22.90
CA TYR A 29 -32.08 -1.47 -22.73
C TYR A 29 -31.39 -0.29 -22.03
N ARG A 30 -31.72 0.96 -22.41
CA ARG A 30 -31.20 2.15 -21.73
C ARG A 30 -31.54 2.13 -20.24
N LYS A 31 -32.80 1.82 -19.89
CA LYS A 31 -33.23 1.70 -18.50
C LYS A 31 -32.53 0.56 -17.75
N TYR A 32 -32.24 -0.56 -18.43
CA TYR A 32 -31.49 -1.67 -17.84
C TYR A 32 -30.03 -1.28 -17.56
N ILE A 33 -29.37 -0.58 -18.50
CA ILE A 33 -28.01 -0.05 -18.35
C ILE A 33 -27.96 0.97 -17.20
N GLU A 34 -28.90 1.91 -17.17
CA GLU A 34 -29.05 2.88 -16.08
C GLU A 34 -29.26 2.16 -14.73
N MET A 35 -30.15 1.17 -14.66
CA MET A 35 -30.34 0.35 -13.44
C MET A 35 -29.09 -0.41 -13.00
N THR A 36 -28.27 -0.92 -13.94
CA THR A 36 -27.02 -1.58 -13.61
C THR A 36 -25.97 -0.59 -13.12
N ALA A 37 -25.89 0.60 -13.72
CA ALA A 37 -25.02 1.67 -13.28
C ALA A 37 -25.41 2.18 -11.88
N ASP A 38 -26.71 2.37 -11.63
CA ASP A 38 -27.25 2.77 -10.32
C ASP A 38 -26.96 1.71 -9.25
N LYS A 39 -27.05 0.42 -9.59
CA LYS A 39 -26.66 -0.67 -8.67
C LYS A 39 -25.18 -0.68 -8.37
N GLU A 40 -24.33 -0.46 -9.38
CA GLU A 40 -22.88 -0.42 -9.19
C GLU A 40 -22.47 0.79 -8.34
N LEU A 41 -23.11 1.94 -8.56
CA LEU A 41 -22.97 3.13 -7.73
C LEU A 41 -23.44 2.87 -6.30
N ALA A 42 -24.62 2.27 -6.11
CA ALA A 42 -25.14 1.93 -4.78
C ALA A 42 -24.25 0.92 -4.04
N ILE A 43 -23.63 -0.03 -4.74
CA ILE A 43 -22.64 -0.95 -4.16
C ILE A 43 -21.37 -0.20 -3.76
N LYS A 44 -20.87 0.71 -4.61
CA LYS A 44 -19.71 1.56 -4.28
C LYS A 44 -20.01 2.46 -3.08
N GLU A 45 -21.18 3.09 -3.04
CA GLU A 45 -21.62 3.92 -1.92
C GLU A 45 -21.84 3.10 -0.65
N PHE A 46 -22.41 1.89 -0.74
CA PHE A 46 -22.57 0.97 0.37
C PHE A 46 -21.22 0.48 0.91
N ILE A 47 -20.26 0.18 0.04
CA ILE A 47 -18.87 -0.14 0.41
C ILE A 47 -18.21 1.08 1.07
N ASN A 48 -18.32 2.27 0.48
CA ASN A 48 -17.79 3.51 1.08
C ASN A 48 -18.45 3.83 2.44
N SER A 49 -19.74 3.50 2.60
CA SER A 49 -20.48 3.64 3.85
C SER A 49 -20.10 2.59 4.89
N LEU A 50 -19.73 1.37 4.49
CA LEU A 50 -19.30 0.31 5.40
C LEU A 50 -17.85 0.50 5.87
N PHE A 51 -16.99 1.00 4.99
CA PHE A 51 -15.53 1.02 5.20
C PHE A 51 -14.95 2.42 5.43
N GLY A 52 -15.78 3.47 5.43
CA GLY A 52 -15.35 4.85 5.58
C GLY A 52 -14.90 5.45 4.23
N VAL A 53 -15.20 6.74 4.06
CA VAL A 53 -14.87 7.51 2.86
C VAL A 53 -13.36 7.69 2.76
N PRO A 54 -12.69 7.35 1.64
CA PRO A 54 -11.41 7.96 1.33
C PRO A 54 -11.69 9.40 0.87
N ALA A 55 -11.31 10.38 1.70
CA ALA A 55 -11.21 11.75 1.27
C ALA A 55 -10.24 11.82 0.07
N LYS A 56 -10.65 12.51 -1.01
CA LYS A 56 -10.10 12.47 -2.39
C LYS A 56 -10.16 11.07 -3.03
N SER A 57 -11.31 10.78 -3.64
CA SER A 57 -11.65 9.49 -4.25
C SER A 57 -10.97 9.18 -5.60
N ASP A 58 -10.00 9.98 -6.04
CA ASP A 58 -9.17 9.65 -7.20
C ASP A 58 -7.70 9.89 -6.85
N LEU A 59 -6.94 8.80 -6.73
CA LEU A 59 -5.47 8.82 -6.65
C LEU A 59 -4.83 9.59 -7.82
N LYS A 60 -5.60 9.88 -8.87
CA LYS A 60 -5.22 10.70 -10.02
C LYS A 60 -4.76 12.10 -9.61
N ASP A 61 -5.38 12.68 -8.59
CA ASP A 61 -5.10 14.05 -8.09
C ASP A 61 -4.29 14.02 -6.77
N ALA A 62 -3.64 12.89 -6.47
CA ALA A 62 -2.79 12.76 -5.30
C ALA A 62 -1.52 13.60 -5.44
N GLU A 63 -1.19 14.34 -4.40
CA GLU A 63 0.03 15.13 -4.31
C GLU A 63 0.92 14.64 -3.16
N VAL A 64 2.22 14.87 -3.26
CA VAL A 64 3.15 14.56 -2.16
C VAL A 64 2.76 15.36 -0.92
N GLY A 65 2.55 14.66 0.20
CA GLY A 65 2.08 15.25 1.45
C GLY A 65 0.58 15.11 1.69
N ASP A 66 -0.21 14.67 0.68
CA ASP A 66 -1.61 14.30 0.91
C ASP A 66 -1.67 13.18 1.97
N LYS A 67 -2.60 13.30 2.90
CA LYS A 67 -2.80 12.34 3.99
C LYS A 67 -4.14 11.65 3.87
N THR A 68 -4.17 10.38 4.20
CA THR A 68 -5.39 9.59 4.31
C THR A 68 -5.33 8.73 5.55
N THR A 69 -6.49 8.25 5.99
CA THR A 69 -6.60 7.34 7.12
C THR A 69 -7.01 5.96 6.61
N ILE A 70 -6.28 4.93 7.01
CA ILE A 70 -6.50 3.54 6.62
C ILE A 70 -6.81 2.74 7.87
N LYS A 71 -8.01 2.16 7.90
CA LYS A 71 -8.41 1.21 8.93
C LYS A 71 -7.96 -0.20 8.54
N LEU A 72 -6.97 -0.72 9.24
CA LEU A 72 -6.43 -2.06 9.07
C LEU A 72 -7.17 -3.04 9.98
N ASP A 73 -7.75 -4.07 9.40
CA ASP A 73 -8.52 -5.07 10.15
C ASP A 73 -7.63 -5.76 11.20
N GLY A 74 -8.08 -5.75 12.45
CA GLY A 74 -7.34 -6.29 13.60
C GLY A 74 -6.08 -5.52 14.03
N LEU A 75 -5.62 -4.50 13.30
CA LEU A 75 -4.40 -3.73 13.64
C LEU A 75 -4.70 -2.31 14.12
N GLY A 76 -5.83 -1.72 13.71
CA GLY A 76 -6.23 -0.39 14.14
C GLY A 76 -6.43 0.58 12.98
N GLU A 77 -6.38 1.88 13.27
CA GLU A 77 -6.60 2.95 12.30
C GLU A 77 -5.40 3.88 12.28
N PHE A 78 -4.83 4.08 11.09
CA PHE A 78 -3.54 4.74 10.93
C PHE A 78 -3.59 5.81 9.85
N ALA A 79 -2.92 6.93 10.09
CA ALA A 79 -2.63 7.88 9.04
C ALA A 79 -1.56 7.33 8.09
N ALA A 80 -1.68 7.61 6.80
CA ALA A 80 -0.66 7.35 5.79
C ALA A 80 -0.50 8.59 4.91
N THR A 81 0.76 8.93 4.61
CA THR A 81 1.12 10.10 3.83
C THR A 81 1.62 9.69 2.44
N VAL A 82 1.24 10.43 1.40
CA VAL A 82 1.77 10.26 0.05
C VAL A 82 3.21 10.77 -0.02
N HIS A 83 4.14 9.89 -0.35
CA HIS A 83 5.58 10.21 -0.44
C HIS A 83 6.10 10.31 -1.86
N LYS A 84 5.46 9.64 -2.82
CA LYS A 84 5.86 9.66 -4.23
C LYS A 84 4.63 9.53 -5.13
N VAL A 85 4.62 10.31 -6.20
CA VAL A 85 3.57 10.28 -7.23
C VAL A 85 4.26 10.08 -8.57
N THR A 86 3.73 9.14 -9.35
CA THR A 86 4.15 8.85 -10.72
C THR A 86 2.94 8.99 -11.65
N ASP A 87 3.12 8.74 -12.94
CA ASP A 87 2.02 8.86 -13.92
C ASP A 87 0.89 7.87 -13.62
N ASP A 88 1.22 6.65 -13.18
CA ASP A 88 0.28 5.54 -12.99
C ASP A 88 0.11 5.11 -11.52
N LYS A 89 1.03 5.48 -10.63
CA LYS A 89 1.02 5.04 -9.23
C LYS A 89 1.27 6.12 -8.20
N VAL A 90 0.86 5.83 -6.98
CA VAL A 90 1.09 6.63 -5.78
C VAL A 90 1.70 5.73 -4.70
N MET A 91 2.74 6.23 -4.04
CA MET A 91 3.40 5.56 -2.91
C MET A 91 2.99 6.23 -1.61
N LEU A 92 2.49 5.45 -0.67
CA LEU A 92 2.15 5.91 0.68
C LEU A 92 3.03 5.20 1.70
N ILE A 93 3.41 5.93 2.74
CA ILE A 93 4.04 5.37 3.94
C ILE A 93 3.11 5.65 5.11
N PHE A 94 2.86 4.64 5.94
CA PHE A 94 2.10 4.83 7.19
C PHE A 94 2.86 5.80 8.11
N ASP A 95 2.17 6.72 8.79
CA ASP A 95 2.83 7.73 9.61
C ASP A 95 3.45 7.12 10.89
N ASP A 96 2.80 6.10 11.43
CA ASP A 96 3.17 5.37 12.65
C ASP A 96 3.37 3.87 12.39
N TYR A 97 3.90 3.15 13.38
CA TYR A 97 4.10 1.71 13.27
C TYR A 97 2.78 0.96 13.41
N VAL A 98 2.48 0.08 12.46
CA VAL A 98 1.23 -0.69 12.44
C VAL A 98 1.30 -1.97 13.28
N ALA A 99 2.52 -2.40 13.60
CA ALA A 99 2.84 -3.60 14.36
C ALA A 99 4.27 -3.52 14.90
N GLU A 100 4.59 -4.37 15.87
CA GLU A 100 5.95 -4.68 16.28
C GLU A 100 6.27 -6.13 15.98
N ARG A 101 7.35 -6.38 15.24
CA ARG A 101 7.79 -7.73 14.87
C ARG A 101 9.31 -7.78 14.70
N PRO A 102 9.93 -8.96 14.87
CA PRO A 102 11.29 -9.17 14.39
C PRO A 102 11.37 -9.06 12.87
N MET A 103 12.55 -8.74 12.36
CA MET A 103 12.83 -8.88 10.93
C MET A 103 12.82 -10.37 10.55
N ASN A 104 13.50 -11.19 11.37
CA ASN A 104 13.55 -12.65 11.26
C ASN A 104 13.46 -13.26 12.67
N GLU A 105 12.75 -14.38 12.83
CA GLU A 105 12.74 -15.14 14.09
C GLU A 105 14.15 -15.63 14.45
N SER A 106 14.93 -16.00 13.44
CA SER A 106 16.34 -16.32 13.59
C SER A 106 17.21 -15.08 13.49
N ASP A 107 18.28 -15.03 14.29
CA ASP A 107 19.19 -13.89 14.34
C ASP A 107 20.20 -13.88 13.17
N THR A 108 19.71 -13.66 11.96
CA THR A 108 20.53 -13.60 10.74
C THR A 108 19.95 -12.61 9.74
N ASN A 109 20.82 -11.95 8.97
CA ASN A 109 20.46 -11.15 7.80
C ASN A 109 20.66 -11.87 6.47
N LYS A 110 20.91 -13.18 6.50
CA LYS A 110 21.17 -13.97 5.30
C LYS A 110 19.96 -13.93 4.37
N GLY A 111 20.22 -13.50 3.13
CA GLY A 111 19.18 -13.34 2.10
C GLY A 111 18.62 -11.93 2.02
N GLY A 112 18.87 -11.08 3.02
CA GLY A 112 18.30 -9.73 3.05
C GLY A 112 16.81 -9.74 3.38
N PHE A 113 16.15 -8.61 3.17
CA PHE A 113 14.74 -8.41 3.52
C PHE A 113 13.80 -9.27 2.66
N GLU A 114 14.14 -9.52 1.41
CA GLU A 114 13.29 -10.23 0.45
C GLU A 114 12.96 -11.65 0.91
N TYR A 115 13.85 -12.25 1.70
CA TYR A 115 13.71 -13.58 2.29
C TYR A 115 13.42 -13.54 3.79
N SER A 116 13.01 -12.39 4.33
CA SER A 116 12.74 -12.23 5.75
C SER A 116 11.34 -12.68 6.16
N ASP A 117 11.20 -13.09 7.41
CA ASP A 117 9.90 -13.45 7.99
C ASP A 117 8.96 -12.24 8.02
N LEU A 118 9.52 -11.03 8.21
CA LEU A 118 8.76 -9.79 8.13
C LEU A 118 8.20 -9.53 6.73
N ASN A 119 8.98 -9.78 5.68
CA ASN A 119 8.52 -9.61 4.31
C ASN A 119 7.42 -10.63 3.95
N GLU A 120 7.53 -11.87 4.46
CA GLU A 120 6.46 -12.85 4.36
C GLU A 120 5.18 -12.36 5.06
N TRP A 121 5.29 -11.84 6.29
CA TRP A 121 4.15 -11.28 7.02
C TRP A 121 3.49 -10.11 6.28
N LEU A 122 4.28 -9.23 5.67
CA LEU A 122 3.78 -8.10 4.87
C LEU A 122 2.93 -8.59 3.70
N HIS A 123 3.42 -9.59 2.95
CA HIS A 123 2.77 -10.11 1.76
C HIS A 123 1.63 -11.10 2.04
N THR A 124 1.45 -11.52 3.30
CA THR A 124 0.41 -12.46 3.70
C THR A 124 -0.63 -11.79 4.61
N GLU A 125 -0.28 -11.57 5.87
CA GLU A 125 -1.22 -11.15 6.91
C GLU A 125 -1.50 -9.64 6.87
N PHE A 126 -0.48 -8.80 6.64
CA PHE A 126 -0.70 -7.36 6.53
C PHE A 126 -1.58 -7.01 5.32
N VAL A 127 -1.31 -7.61 4.14
CA VAL A 127 -2.16 -7.42 2.96
C VAL A 127 -3.61 -7.86 3.23
N LYS A 128 -3.84 -8.93 4.02
CA LYS A 128 -5.21 -9.33 4.40
C LYS A 128 -5.90 -8.27 5.25
N ALA A 129 -5.17 -7.55 6.10
CA ALA A 129 -5.69 -6.47 6.95
C ALA A 129 -6.05 -5.19 6.18
N ILE A 130 -5.48 -4.97 4.99
CA ILE A 130 -5.80 -3.80 4.16
C ILE A 130 -7.25 -3.87 3.63
N PRO A 131 -8.05 -2.79 3.74
CA PRO A 131 -9.39 -2.73 3.14
C PRO A 131 -9.40 -3.11 1.67
N TYR A 132 -10.42 -3.84 1.24
CA TYR A 132 -10.52 -4.33 -0.15
C TYR A 132 -10.40 -3.19 -1.19
N SER A 133 -10.97 -2.01 -0.91
CA SER A 133 -10.92 -0.83 -1.77
C SER A 133 -9.49 -0.36 -2.06
N ILE A 134 -8.58 -0.49 -1.10
CA ILE A 134 -7.16 -0.15 -1.24
C ILE A 134 -6.40 -1.36 -1.80
N ARG A 135 -6.66 -2.56 -1.28
CA ARG A 135 -6.00 -3.80 -1.70
C ARG A 135 -6.20 -4.09 -3.20
N ALA A 136 -7.36 -3.78 -3.76
CA ALA A 136 -7.63 -3.96 -5.19
C ALA A 136 -6.73 -3.09 -6.10
N ARG A 137 -6.12 -2.03 -5.55
CA ARG A 137 -5.20 -1.13 -6.25
C ARG A 137 -3.73 -1.37 -5.87
N LEU A 138 -3.46 -2.24 -4.90
CA LEU A 138 -2.13 -2.51 -4.39
C LEU A 138 -1.28 -3.18 -5.47
N THR A 139 -0.17 -2.55 -5.85
CA THR A 139 0.80 -3.14 -6.77
C THR A 139 2.03 -3.67 -6.06
N ASP A 140 2.36 -3.12 -4.89
CA ASP A 140 3.52 -3.53 -4.10
C ASP A 140 3.37 -3.15 -2.64
N VAL A 141 4.04 -3.89 -1.74
CA VAL A 141 4.12 -3.61 -0.30
C VAL A 141 5.51 -3.94 0.23
N THR A 142 6.09 -3.03 1.00
CA THR A 142 7.42 -3.19 1.60
C THR A 142 7.54 -2.35 2.88
N ILE A 143 8.77 -2.08 3.33
CA ILE A 143 9.09 -1.05 4.33
C ILE A 143 10.15 -0.11 3.75
N PRO A 144 10.25 1.14 4.26
CA PRO A 144 11.21 2.11 3.75
C PRO A 144 12.67 1.63 3.79
N THR A 145 13.45 2.12 2.84
CA THR A 145 14.90 1.92 2.78
C THR A 145 15.67 3.00 3.56
N VAL A 146 16.96 2.76 3.79
CA VAL A 146 17.90 3.76 4.28
C VAL A 146 17.98 4.93 3.29
N GLY A 147 18.04 4.64 1.99
CA GLY A 147 18.05 5.65 0.94
C GLY A 147 16.84 6.58 1.00
N GLU A 148 15.63 6.05 1.14
CA GLU A 148 14.39 6.83 1.23
C GLU A 148 14.30 7.69 2.50
N MET A 149 14.72 7.13 3.63
CA MET A 149 14.59 7.78 4.94
C MET A 149 15.72 8.79 5.21
N PHE A 150 16.95 8.46 4.83
CA PHE A 150 18.15 9.22 5.21
C PHE A 150 18.99 9.66 4.02
N GLY A 151 18.90 8.96 2.89
CA GLY A 151 19.85 9.08 1.80
C GLY A 151 21.23 8.53 2.18
N TRP A 152 22.16 8.70 1.25
CA TRP A 152 23.49 8.09 1.31
C TRP A 152 24.63 9.11 1.45
N ASP A 153 24.32 10.38 1.74
CA ASP A 153 25.31 11.44 1.94
C ASP A 153 26.08 11.28 3.26
N ASP A 154 25.48 10.59 4.23
CA ASP A 154 26.08 10.30 5.52
C ASP A 154 27.07 9.12 5.45
N GLU A 155 28.22 9.27 6.10
CA GLU A 155 29.29 8.26 6.10
C GLU A 155 28.89 7.00 6.89
N TRP A 156 28.19 7.16 8.01
CA TRP A 156 27.71 6.03 8.80
C TRP A 156 26.83 5.13 7.91
N ASN A 157 25.85 5.70 7.21
CA ASN A 157 24.99 4.91 6.33
C ASN A 157 25.80 4.11 5.31
N ARG A 158 26.72 4.77 4.58
CA ARG A 158 27.55 4.14 3.55
C ARG A 158 28.49 3.07 4.09
N ASN A 159 28.95 3.20 5.33
CA ASN A 159 29.90 2.25 5.91
C ASN A 159 29.21 0.98 6.41
N TYR A 160 28.01 1.10 7.00
CA TYR A 160 27.39 0.02 7.75
C TYR A 160 26.29 -0.74 7.01
N PHE A 161 25.61 -0.13 6.05
CA PHE A 161 24.47 -0.75 5.36
C PHE A 161 24.80 -1.14 3.92
N GLU A 162 24.15 -2.20 3.46
CA GLU A 162 24.12 -2.55 2.04
C GLU A 162 23.35 -1.46 1.28
N ALA A 163 23.96 -0.93 0.21
CA ALA A 163 23.42 0.20 -0.53
C ALA A 163 22.15 -0.19 -1.30
N ASP A 164 21.10 0.61 -1.12
CA ASP A 164 19.98 0.67 -2.06
C ASP A 164 20.26 1.74 -3.14
N ASN A 165 19.40 1.81 -4.15
CA ASN A 165 19.51 2.81 -5.23
C ASN A 165 18.53 3.98 -5.03
N ASP A 166 17.99 4.13 -3.83
CA ASP A 166 16.91 5.06 -3.56
C ASP A 166 17.44 6.41 -3.07
N LYS A 167 16.68 7.45 -3.39
CA LYS A 167 16.98 8.82 -2.99
C LYS A 167 16.13 9.20 -1.81
N GLN A 168 16.69 10.05 -0.94
CA GLN A 168 15.94 10.53 0.22
C GLN A 168 14.66 11.23 -0.21
N LEU A 169 13.54 10.77 0.35
CA LEU A 169 12.24 11.33 0.10
C LEU A 169 12.20 12.78 0.60
N PRO A 170 11.60 13.73 -0.14
CA PRO A 170 11.61 15.14 0.25
C PRO A 170 11.08 15.40 1.66
N LEU A 171 10.03 14.68 2.06
CA LEU A 171 9.45 14.78 3.40
C LEU A 171 10.37 14.19 4.48
N MET A 172 11.16 13.16 4.19
CA MET A 172 12.04 12.51 5.17
C MET A 172 13.30 13.33 5.49
N LYS A 173 13.56 14.41 4.77
CA LYS A 173 14.57 15.42 5.15
C LYS A 173 14.26 16.06 6.50
N GLN A 174 12.99 16.18 6.84
CA GLN A 174 12.56 16.69 8.14
C GLN A 174 12.56 15.53 9.16
N ARG A 175 13.46 15.60 10.14
CA ARG A 175 13.65 14.57 11.18
C ARG A 175 12.35 14.10 11.83
N ARG A 176 11.41 15.01 12.09
CA ARG A 176 10.10 14.70 12.70
C ARG A 176 9.27 13.69 11.90
N ASN A 177 9.47 13.60 10.58
CA ASN A 177 8.74 12.67 9.72
C ASN A 177 9.35 11.26 9.75
N ARG A 178 10.58 11.12 10.27
CA ARG A 178 11.26 9.83 10.44
C ARG A 178 10.93 9.18 11.79
N VAL A 179 10.62 9.99 12.80
CA VAL A 179 10.13 9.51 14.10
C VAL A 179 8.72 8.98 13.93
N ALA A 180 8.44 7.81 14.50
CA ALA A 180 7.14 7.14 14.47
C ALA A 180 6.85 6.51 15.83
N TYR A 181 5.57 6.24 16.08
CA TYR A 181 5.08 5.75 17.36
C TYR A 181 4.43 4.39 17.22
N TYR A 182 4.48 3.59 18.27
CA TYR A 182 3.67 2.38 18.44
C TYR A 182 2.97 2.48 19.79
N ASN A 183 1.64 2.29 19.83
CA ASN A 183 0.84 2.43 21.04
C ASN A 183 1.06 3.76 21.82
N ASN A 184 1.27 4.86 21.09
CA ASN A 184 1.59 6.21 21.61
C ASN A 184 2.98 6.34 22.27
N GLU A 185 3.83 5.34 22.17
CA GLU A 185 5.21 5.38 22.62
C GLU A 185 6.16 5.52 21.43
N CYS A 186 7.23 6.28 21.60
CA CYS A 186 8.16 6.57 20.53
C CYS A 186 9.12 5.39 20.38
N GLU A 187 9.09 4.74 19.21
CA GLU A 187 9.75 3.45 19.03
C GLU A 187 10.79 3.43 17.92
N CYS A 188 11.70 2.46 18.03
CA CYS A 188 12.63 2.15 16.96
C CYS A 188 11.93 1.27 15.91
N GLY A 189 12.21 1.49 14.63
CA GLY A 189 11.50 0.81 13.53
C GLY A 189 12.42 0.27 12.45
N TRP A 190 11.99 -0.80 11.80
CA TRP A 190 12.79 -1.47 10.78
C TRP A 190 12.90 -0.67 9.48
N LEU A 191 14.03 -0.86 8.81
CA LEU A 191 14.26 -0.50 7.41
C LEU A 191 14.69 -1.75 6.63
N ARG A 192 14.52 -1.69 5.32
CA ARG A 192 14.77 -2.83 4.43
C ARG A 192 16.24 -3.28 4.38
N ASN A 193 17.18 -2.36 4.57
CA ASN A 193 18.59 -2.64 4.28
C ASN A 193 19.22 -3.55 5.34
N ALA A 194 19.90 -4.60 4.88
CA ALA A 194 20.79 -5.37 5.73
C ALA A 194 22.04 -4.56 6.08
N THR A 195 22.66 -4.89 7.20
CA THR A 195 24.04 -4.47 7.45
C THR A 195 25.00 -5.23 6.54
N LYS A 196 26.14 -4.62 6.22
CA LYS A 196 27.19 -5.30 5.48
C LYS A 196 27.79 -6.43 6.32
N LYS A 197 28.16 -7.53 5.66
CA LYS A 197 28.64 -8.75 6.32
C LYS A 197 29.87 -8.53 7.20
N GLU A 198 30.77 -7.63 6.82
CA GLU A 198 31.95 -7.27 7.60
C GLU A 198 31.63 -6.54 8.90
N PHE A 199 30.44 -5.95 9.00
CA PHE A 199 29.96 -5.29 10.21
C PHE A 199 29.08 -6.23 11.04
N SER A 200 28.05 -6.82 10.43
CA SER A 200 27.21 -7.83 11.06
C SER A 200 26.53 -8.73 10.03
N ALA A 201 26.44 -10.01 10.36
CA ALA A 201 25.67 -11.01 9.59
C ALA A 201 24.28 -11.27 10.20
N ALA A 202 23.90 -10.49 11.22
CA ALA A 202 22.64 -10.62 11.96
C ALA A 202 21.78 -9.35 11.92
N CYS A 203 22.37 -8.18 11.70
CA CYS A 203 21.64 -6.94 11.85
C CYS A 203 21.00 -6.42 10.55
N PHE A 204 19.91 -5.70 10.73
CA PHE A 204 19.28 -4.83 9.73
C PHE A 204 19.26 -3.38 10.19
N ALA A 205 19.12 -2.47 9.23
CA ALA A 205 18.97 -1.05 9.45
C ALA A 205 17.64 -0.76 10.16
N ALA A 206 17.65 0.29 10.98
CA ALA A 206 16.51 0.77 11.72
C ALA A 206 16.52 2.30 11.80
N VAL A 207 15.36 2.88 12.11
CA VAL A 207 15.24 4.25 12.62
C VAL A 207 15.17 4.15 14.14
N CYS A 208 16.05 4.83 14.87
CA CYS A 208 15.94 4.89 16.32
C CYS A 208 14.82 5.85 16.76
N SER A 209 14.37 5.79 18.01
CA SER A 209 13.32 6.67 18.57
C SER A 209 13.59 8.16 18.39
N VAL A 210 14.85 8.57 18.29
CA VAL A 210 15.20 9.97 18.04
C VAL A 210 15.24 10.34 16.55
N GLY A 211 14.87 9.45 15.62
CA GLY A 211 14.79 9.74 14.17
C GLY A 211 16.14 9.79 13.44
N SER A 212 17.13 9.05 13.93
CA SER A 212 18.44 8.82 13.31
C SER A 212 18.54 7.37 12.79
N THR A 213 19.49 7.08 11.89
CA THR A 213 19.76 5.71 11.46
C THR A 213 20.45 4.92 12.57
N ASP A 214 20.08 3.66 12.72
CA ASP A 214 20.65 2.69 13.67
C ASP A 214 20.62 1.29 13.05
N CYS A 215 21.09 0.27 13.76
CA CYS A 215 20.95 -1.13 13.37
C CYS A 215 20.58 -2.01 14.57
N ASN A 216 19.83 -3.07 14.35
CA ASN A 216 19.52 -4.04 15.38
C ASN A 216 19.56 -5.47 14.82
N ASP A 217 19.80 -6.42 15.72
CA ASP A 217 19.72 -7.86 15.50
C ASP A 217 18.35 -8.26 14.93
N ALA A 218 18.33 -9.11 13.90
CA ALA A 218 17.11 -9.43 13.14
C ALA A 218 16.01 -10.04 14.02
N SER A 219 16.40 -10.71 15.11
CA SER A 219 15.50 -11.34 16.09
C SER A 219 14.82 -10.36 17.05
N VAL A 220 15.23 -9.09 17.08
CA VAL A 220 14.67 -8.08 17.98
C VAL A 220 13.33 -7.57 17.45
N SER A 221 12.32 -7.46 18.31
CA SER A 221 11.06 -6.82 17.91
C SER A 221 11.23 -5.31 17.77
N ARG A 222 10.86 -4.76 16.61
CA ARG A 222 10.85 -3.33 16.31
C ARG A 222 9.57 -2.94 15.55
N GLY A 223 9.28 -1.66 15.54
CA GLY A 223 8.15 -1.09 14.82
C GLY A 223 8.23 -1.37 13.31
N VAL A 224 7.08 -1.73 12.72
CA VAL A 224 6.94 -1.98 11.29
C VAL A 224 6.16 -0.82 10.69
N ARG A 225 6.78 -0.11 9.75
CA ARG A 225 6.20 1.04 9.05
C ARG A 225 6.03 0.69 7.57
N PRO A 226 4.87 0.16 7.14
CA PRO A 226 4.70 -0.27 5.77
C PRO A 226 4.78 0.89 4.78
N GLU A 227 5.33 0.58 3.62
CA GLU A 227 5.23 1.36 2.39
C GLU A 227 4.36 0.59 1.41
N ILE A 228 3.38 1.24 0.81
CA ILE A 228 2.48 0.64 -0.18
C ILE A 228 2.45 1.46 -1.47
N TRP A 229 2.41 0.75 -2.60
CA TRP A 229 2.23 1.34 -3.92
C TRP A 229 0.85 1.02 -4.46
N LEU A 230 0.10 2.05 -4.85
CA LEU A 230 -1.25 1.95 -5.38
C LEU A 230 -1.33 2.44 -6.82
N VAL A 231 -2.03 1.72 -7.69
CA VAL A 231 -2.37 2.21 -9.04
C VAL A 231 -3.47 3.27 -8.97
N LYS A 232 -3.37 4.30 -9.82
CA LYS A 232 -4.30 5.42 -9.91
C LYS A 232 -5.69 5.04 -10.43
#